data_AF-U6DAK5-F1
#
_entry.id   AF-U6DAK5-F1
#
_cell.length_a   1.000
_cell.length_b   1.000
_cell.length_c   1.000
_cell.angle_alpha   90.00
_cell.angle_beta   90.00
_cell.angle_gamma   90.00
#
_symmetry.space_group_name_H-M   'P 1'
#
loop_
_entity.id
_entity.type
_entity.pdbx_description
1 polymer ?
#
loop_
_entity_poly.entity_id
_entity_poly.type
_entity_poly.pdbx_seq_one_letter_code
_entity_poly.pdbx_strand_id
1 'polypeptide(L)'
;MGGCAGSRRRLLDCEGEETAPEPRSPLLDRQGALWRNVMGFWLLGLCNNFSYVVMLSAAHDILSHQRASGNQSHVNPDPPLTPHNSTSRFDCNSVSTAAVLLADILPTLVIKLLTPLGLHLLPYSPRVLVSGICAAGSFLLVAFSHSVGTSLCGVVLASISSGLGEVTFLSLTAFYPRAVISWWSSGTGGAGLLGALSYLGLTQAGLSPQHTLLSMLGVPALLLASYFCLLT
;
A
#
# COMPACT_ATOMS: atom_id res chain seq x y z
N MET A 1 -4.54 73.10 -50.60
CA MET A 1 -3.10 72.87 -50.36
C MET A 1 -2.83 73.09 -48.87
N GLY A 2 -2.29 72.07 -48.19
CA GLY A 2 -1.65 72.10 -46.85
C GLY A 2 -2.59 72.30 -45.65
N GLY A 3 -2.65 71.45 -44.62
CA GLY A 3 -1.73 70.39 -44.18
C GLY A 3 -1.46 70.52 -42.68
N CYS A 4 -1.93 69.55 -41.92
CA CYS A 4 -2.03 69.45 -40.46
C CYS A 4 -0.67 69.47 -39.71
N ALA A 5 -0.58 70.18 -38.58
CA ALA A 5 0.61 70.15 -37.69
C ALA A 5 0.20 70.11 -36.19
N GLY A 6 -0.59 69.11 -35.81
CA GLY A 6 -0.93 68.78 -34.42
C GLY A 6 -0.12 67.60 -33.84
N SER A 7 1.08 67.32 -34.35
CA SER A 7 1.79 66.05 -34.12
C SER A 7 3.19 66.23 -33.53
N ARG A 8 3.35 67.04 -32.48
CA ARG A 8 4.63 67.14 -31.75
C ARG A 8 4.57 66.80 -30.26
N ARG A 9 3.38 66.51 -29.73
CA ARG A 9 3.18 66.10 -28.32
C ARG A 9 3.07 64.59 -28.09
N ARG A 10 3.18 63.77 -29.13
CA ARG A 10 2.91 62.31 -29.08
C ARG A 10 4.16 61.43 -29.21
N LEU A 11 5.35 62.02 -29.19
CA LEU A 11 6.63 61.33 -29.47
C LEU A 11 7.61 61.34 -28.28
N LEU A 12 7.19 61.82 -27.11
CA LEU A 12 8.02 61.83 -25.88
C LEU A 12 7.59 60.80 -24.84
N ASP A 13 6.55 60.00 -25.09
CA ASP A 13 6.10 58.94 -24.17
C ASP A 13 6.65 57.55 -24.56
N CYS A 14 7.77 57.49 -25.30
CA CYS A 14 8.35 56.23 -25.82
C CYS A 14 9.68 55.80 -25.15
N GLU A 15 10.10 56.38 -24.02
CA GLU A 15 11.36 55.97 -23.35
C GLU A 15 11.18 55.71 -21.85
N GLY A 16 10.33 54.73 -21.52
CA GLY A 16 10.22 54.28 -20.13
C GLY A 16 9.25 53.14 -19.90
N GLU A 17 9.11 52.20 -20.83
CA GLU A 17 8.50 50.92 -20.50
C GLU A 17 9.60 50.02 -19.91
N GLU A 18 9.85 50.19 -18.61
CA GLU A 18 10.50 49.16 -17.81
C GLU A 18 9.81 47.84 -18.14
N THR A 19 10.60 46.86 -18.60
CA THR A 19 10.18 45.48 -18.76
C THR A 19 9.67 44.96 -17.41
N ALA A 20 8.37 45.11 -17.16
CA ALA A 20 7.70 44.49 -16.04
C ALA A 20 7.83 42.97 -16.21
N PRO A 21 8.26 42.23 -15.17
CA PRO A 21 8.29 40.78 -15.25
C PRO A 21 6.85 40.27 -15.37
N GLU A 22 6.54 39.59 -16.47
CA GLU A 22 5.33 38.79 -16.67
C GLU A 22 5.00 37.97 -15.40
N PRO A 23 3.73 37.94 -14.94
CA PRO A 23 3.38 37.27 -13.69
C PRO A 23 3.50 35.75 -13.85
N ARG A 24 4.63 35.20 -13.41
CA ARG A 24 4.96 33.75 -13.36
C ARG A 24 4.06 32.90 -12.45
N SER A 25 3.00 33.43 -11.86
CA SER A 25 2.29 32.81 -10.72
C SER A 25 1.30 31.68 -11.07
N PRO A 26 0.41 31.73 -12.09
CA PRO A 26 -0.69 30.76 -12.22
C PRO A 26 -0.24 29.36 -12.66
N LEU A 27 0.82 29.31 -13.47
CA LEU A 27 1.36 28.05 -13.99
C LEU A 27 2.17 27.29 -12.94
N LEU A 28 2.88 28.01 -12.07
CA LEU A 28 3.63 27.41 -10.95
C LEU A 28 2.69 26.81 -9.90
N ASP A 29 1.59 27.50 -9.56
CA ASP A 29 0.60 27.00 -8.61
C ASP A 29 -0.12 25.75 -9.14
N ARG A 30 -0.46 25.74 -10.45
CA ARG A 30 -1.06 24.57 -11.11
C ARG A 30 -0.09 23.39 -11.17
N GLN A 31 1.19 23.65 -11.43
CA GLN A 31 2.23 22.63 -11.45
C GLN A 31 2.46 22.03 -10.06
N GLY A 32 2.48 22.87 -9.01
CA GLY A 32 2.61 22.43 -7.63
C GLY A 32 1.44 21.54 -7.18
N ALA A 33 0.21 21.94 -7.50
CA ALA A 33 -0.98 21.13 -7.21
C ALA A 33 -0.97 19.79 -7.96
N LEU A 34 -0.57 19.78 -9.24
CA LEU A 34 -0.41 18.54 -10.01
C LEU A 34 0.63 17.62 -9.36
N TRP A 35 1.80 18.17 -8.99
CA TRP A 35 2.88 17.41 -8.37
C TRP A 35 2.46 16.79 -7.04
N ARG A 36 1.78 17.57 -6.19
CA ARG A 36 1.20 17.07 -4.93
C ARG A 36 0.26 15.90 -5.18
N ASN A 37 -0.64 16.02 -6.15
CA ASN A 37 -1.62 14.98 -6.45
C ASN A 37 -0.95 13.71 -6.99
N VAL A 38 -0.01 13.82 -7.96
CA VAL A 38 0.67 12.64 -8.51
C VAL A 38 1.53 11.93 -7.47
N MET A 39 2.19 12.68 -6.57
CA MET A 39 2.92 12.09 -5.43
C MET A 39 1.98 11.39 -4.46
N GLY A 40 0.85 12.02 -4.12
CA GLY A 40 -0.16 11.42 -3.26
C GLY A 40 -0.64 10.09 -3.82
N PHE A 41 -1.02 10.06 -5.10
CA PHE A 41 -1.47 8.83 -5.75
C PHE A 41 -0.38 7.76 -5.91
N TRP A 42 0.87 8.16 -6.13
CA TRP A 42 2.00 7.22 -6.15
C TRP A 42 2.20 6.56 -4.78
N LEU A 43 2.20 7.36 -3.71
CA LEU A 43 2.29 6.86 -2.33
C LEU A 43 1.09 5.97 -1.97
N LEU A 44 -0.12 6.33 -2.40
CA LEU A 44 -1.30 5.50 -2.19
C LEU A 44 -1.18 4.15 -2.92
N GLY A 45 -0.76 4.13 -4.18
CA GLY A 45 -0.55 2.90 -4.93
C GLY A 45 0.52 2.00 -4.27
N LEU A 46 1.62 2.63 -3.82
CA LEU A 46 2.71 1.96 -3.12
C LEU A 46 2.23 1.33 -1.80
N CYS A 47 1.65 2.13 -0.91
CA CYS A 47 1.32 1.68 0.44
C CYS A 47 0.14 0.72 0.47
N ASN A 48 -0.83 0.87 -0.46
CA ASN A 48 -2.02 0.00 -0.52
C ASN A 48 -1.67 -1.47 -0.69
N ASN A 49 -0.71 -1.74 -1.57
CA ASN A 49 -0.32 -3.11 -1.94
C ASN A 49 0.85 -3.64 -1.10
N PHE A 50 1.44 -2.79 -0.26
CA PHE A 50 2.67 -3.14 0.45
C PHE A 50 2.48 -4.27 1.46
N SER A 51 1.41 -4.22 2.27
CA SER A 51 1.13 -5.26 3.27
C SER A 51 0.93 -6.62 2.61
N TYR A 52 0.14 -6.69 1.55
CA TYR A 52 -0.04 -7.85 0.70
C TYR A 52 1.31 -8.43 0.22
N VAL A 53 2.17 -7.62 -0.41
CA VAL A 53 3.48 -8.08 -0.90
C VAL A 53 4.39 -8.60 0.21
N VAL A 54 4.38 -7.93 1.37
CA VAL A 54 5.16 -8.38 2.52
C VAL A 54 4.65 -9.71 3.06
N MET A 55 3.33 -9.94 3.09
CA MET A 55 2.76 -11.22 3.51
C MET A 55 3.14 -12.36 2.56
N LEU A 56 3.15 -12.12 1.24
CA LEU A 56 3.67 -13.08 0.27
C LEU A 56 5.13 -13.42 0.53
N SER A 57 5.95 -12.41 0.81
CA SER A 57 7.38 -12.56 1.06
C SER A 57 7.65 -13.29 2.38
N ALA A 58 6.81 -13.05 3.40
CA ALA A 58 6.88 -13.66 4.72
C ALA A 58 6.25 -15.07 4.79
N ALA A 59 5.54 -15.51 3.75
CA ALA A 59 4.73 -16.74 3.80
C ALA A 59 5.53 -17.99 4.22
N HIS A 60 6.79 -18.10 3.75
CA HIS A 60 7.65 -19.21 4.14
C HIS A 60 8.06 -19.14 5.63
N ASP A 61 8.43 -17.95 6.10
CA ASP A 61 8.88 -17.71 7.47
C ASP A 61 7.75 -17.88 8.49
N ILE A 62 6.52 -17.48 8.12
CA ILE A 62 5.31 -17.73 8.90
C ILE A 62 5.11 -19.23 9.10
N LEU A 63 5.28 -20.04 8.05
CA LEU A 63 5.07 -21.49 8.14
C LEU A 63 6.22 -22.21 8.85
N SER A 64 7.48 -21.76 8.68
CA SER A 64 8.65 -22.41 9.30
C SER A 64 8.70 -22.18 10.82
N HIS A 65 8.41 -20.95 11.27
CA HIS A 65 8.41 -20.61 12.70
C HIS A 65 7.36 -21.41 13.48
N GLN A 66 6.19 -21.63 12.88
CA GLN A 66 5.10 -22.37 13.52
C GLN A 66 5.38 -23.88 13.58
N ARG A 67 6.06 -24.46 12.57
CA ARG A 67 6.54 -25.86 12.63
C ARG A 67 7.58 -26.07 13.73
N ALA A 68 8.52 -25.13 13.88
CA ALA A 68 9.53 -25.20 14.94
C ALA A 68 8.89 -25.14 16.34
N SER A 69 7.87 -24.30 16.52
CA SER A 69 7.12 -24.18 17.78
C SER A 69 6.32 -25.45 18.11
N GLY A 70 5.65 -26.04 17.11
CA GLY A 70 4.89 -27.30 17.28
C GLY A 70 5.76 -28.52 17.62
N ASN A 71 6.96 -28.62 17.03
CA ASN A 71 7.91 -29.68 17.36
C ASN A 71 8.48 -29.57 18.78
N GLN A 72 8.56 -28.36 19.36
CA GLN A 72 9.03 -28.18 20.74
C GLN A 72 7.98 -28.54 21.79
N SER A 73 6.69 -28.53 21.46
CA SER A 73 5.63 -28.99 22.35
C SER A 73 5.52 -30.53 22.48
N HIS A 74 6.32 -31.31 21.75
CA HIS A 74 6.29 -32.78 21.75
C HIS A 74 7.67 -33.40 22.09
N VAL A 75 8.38 -32.86 23.09
CA VAL A 75 9.53 -33.54 23.71
C VAL A 75 9.17 -33.87 25.16
N ASN A 76 8.45 -34.98 25.35
CA ASN A 76 8.50 -35.70 26.62
C ASN A 76 9.85 -36.43 26.70
N PRO A 77 10.52 -36.50 27.85
CA PRO A 77 11.60 -37.47 28.03
C PRO A 77 10.98 -38.88 27.96
N ASP A 78 11.44 -39.71 27.02
CA ASP A 78 11.00 -41.09 26.82
C ASP A 78 11.01 -41.91 28.12
N PRO A 79 9.99 -42.77 28.35
CA PRO A 79 10.19 -44.11 28.90
C PRO A 79 10.27 -45.14 27.75
N PRO A 80 10.95 -46.29 27.94
CA PRO A 80 11.40 -47.13 26.83
C PRO A 80 10.28 -47.92 26.12
N LEU A 81 10.42 -47.95 24.78
CA LEU A 81 10.04 -48.99 23.81
C LEU A 81 8.72 -49.76 24.05
N THR A 82 7.69 -49.40 23.28
CA THR A 82 6.66 -50.36 22.85
C THR A 82 6.45 -50.28 21.33
N PRO A 83 6.30 -51.43 20.63
CA PRO A 83 6.14 -51.45 19.19
C PRO A 83 4.68 -51.20 18.83
N HIS A 84 4.30 -49.93 18.70
CA HIS A 84 2.96 -49.60 18.20
C HIS A 84 2.96 -49.56 16.66
N ASN A 85 2.17 -50.49 16.11
CA ASN A 85 1.77 -50.59 14.71
C ASN A 85 1.55 -49.22 14.08
N SER A 86 2.20 -49.01 12.93
CA SER A 86 2.27 -47.76 12.19
C SER A 86 0.88 -47.19 11.88
N THR A 87 0.41 -46.34 12.77
CA THR A 87 -0.55 -45.27 12.50
C THR A 87 0.02 -44.37 11.41
N SER A 88 -0.87 -43.83 10.59
CA SER A 88 -0.62 -43.09 9.37
C SER A 88 0.64 -42.21 9.39
N ARG A 89 1.66 -42.62 8.61
CA ARG A 89 2.87 -41.84 8.25
C ARG A 89 2.53 -40.71 7.26
N PHE A 90 1.36 -40.10 7.40
CA PHE A 90 0.98 -38.88 6.70
C PHE A 90 0.72 -37.83 7.78
N ASP A 91 1.81 -37.34 8.40
CA ASP A 91 1.79 -36.01 9.02
C ASP A 91 1.61 -35.00 7.88
N CYS A 92 0.38 -34.90 7.40
CA CYS A 92 -0.03 -33.87 6.47
C CYS A 92 0.26 -32.53 7.15
N ASN A 93 1.14 -31.73 6.55
CA ASN A 93 1.12 -30.30 6.82
C ASN A 93 -0.32 -29.84 6.64
N SER A 94 -0.99 -29.44 7.74
CA SER A 94 -2.39 -29.04 7.69
C SER A 94 -2.59 -27.78 6.82
N VAL A 95 -1.52 -27.00 6.60
CA VAL A 95 -1.53 -25.78 5.80
C VAL A 95 -0.28 -25.70 4.91
N SER A 96 -0.47 -25.56 3.59
CA SER A 96 0.57 -25.38 2.58
C SER A 96 0.82 -23.88 2.30
N THR A 97 1.98 -23.51 1.77
CA THR A 97 2.25 -22.16 1.23
C THR A 97 1.16 -21.74 0.25
N ALA A 98 0.62 -22.67 -0.54
CA ALA A 98 -0.49 -22.41 -1.45
C ALA A 98 -1.76 -21.89 -0.74
N ALA A 99 -2.03 -22.33 0.49
CA ALA A 99 -3.17 -21.84 1.26
C ALA A 99 -2.96 -20.40 1.73
N VAL A 100 -1.72 -20.03 2.08
CA VAL A 100 -1.35 -18.64 2.41
C VAL A 100 -1.54 -17.74 1.19
N LEU A 101 -1.07 -18.16 0.02
CA LEU A 101 -1.23 -17.42 -1.24
C LEU A 101 -2.72 -17.26 -1.62
N LEU A 102 -3.53 -18.31 -1.43
CA LEU A 102 -4.97 -18.24 -1.70
C LEU A 102 -5.69 -17.29 -0.74
N ALA A 103 -5.34 -17.34 0.55
CA ALA A 103 -5.88 -16.44 1.57
C ALA A 103 -5.53 -14.97 1.29
N ASP A 104 -4.44 -14.73 0.55
CA ASP A 104 -3.98 -13.39 0.19
C ASP A 104 -4.64 -12.83 -1.09
N ILE A 105 -5.10 -13.69 -2.01
CA ILE A 105 -5.74 -13.27 -3.27
C ILE A 105 -7.27 -13.25 -3.19
N LEU A 106 -7.86 -14.29 -2.57
CA LEU A 106 -9.29 -14.54 -2.63
C LEU A 106 -10.14 -13.40 -2.03
N PRO A 107 -9.79 -12.81 -0.86
CA PRO A 107 -10.58 -11.72 -0.29
C PRO A 107 -10.63 -10.49 -1.20
N THR A 108 -9.49 -10.12 -1.80
CA THR A 108 -9.40 -9.02 -2.77
C THR A 108 -10.31 -9.26 -3.97
N LEU A 109 -10.34 -10.48 -4.51
CA LEU A 109 -11.23 -10.81 -5.64
C LEU A 109 -12.70 -10.66 -5.27
N VAL A 110 -13.10 -11.15 -4.09
CA VAL A 110 -14.48 -11.01 -3.60
C VAL A 110 -14.87 -9.53 -3.49
N ILE A 111 -14.00 -8.69 -2.90
CA ILE A 111 -14.26 -7.24 -2.78
C ILE A 111 -14.43 -6.60 -4.17
N LYS A 112 -13.58 -6.94 -5.14
CA LYS A 112 -13.67 -6.43 -6.51
C LYS A 112 -14.98 -6.83 -7.18
N LEU A 113 -15.46 -8.05 -6.96
CA LEU A 113 -16.76 -8.52 -7.48
C LEU A 113 -17.96 -7.85 -6.80
N LEU A 114 -17.86 -7.56 -5.50
CA LEU A 114 -18.92 -6.89 -4.73
C LEU A 114 -18.93 -5.37 -4.92
N THR A 115 -17.85 -4.80 -5.46
CA THR A 115 -17.69 -3.36 -5.69
C THR A 115 -18.88 -2.71 -6.40
N PRO A 116 -19.34 -3.20 -7.57
CA PRO A 116 -20.48 -2.61 -8.27
C PRO A 116 -21.81 -2.67 -7.50
N LEU A 117 -21.93 -3.55 -6.48
CA LEU A 117 -23.21 -3.85 -5.82
C LEU A 117 -23.53 -2.97 -4.59
N GLY A 118 -22.60 -2.15 -4.11
CA GLY A 118 -22.87 -1.34 -2.90
C GLY A 118 -21.73 -0.44 -2.41
N LEU A 119 -20.50 -0.70 -2.86
CA LEU A 119 -19.33 0.16 -2.59
C LEU A 119 -19.36 1.47 -3.41
N HIS A 120 -20.49 1.96 -3.90
CA HIS A 120 -20.59 3.36 -4.35
C HIS A 120 -21.29 4.25 -3.31
N LEU A 121 -21.98 3.64 -2.34
CA LEU A 121 -22.82 4.35 -1.37
C LEU A 121 -22.04 4.93 -0.18
N LEU A 122 -20.83 4.43 0.08
CA LEU A 122 -20.01 4.88 1.20
C LEU A 122 -19.12 6.08 0.80
N PRO A 123 -18.90 7.08 1.66
CA PRO A 123 -17.91 8.13 1.38
C PRO A 123 -16.47 7.56 1.32
N TYR A 124 -15.56 8.27 0.65
CA TYR A 124 -14.17 7.82 0.46
C TYR A 124 -13.38 7.74 1.76
N SER A 125 -13.47 8.76 2.63
CA SER A 125 -12.60 8.86 3.82
C SER A 125 -12.73 7.68 4.79
N PRO A 126 -13.94 7.17 5.13
CA PRO A 126 -14.05 5.96 5.96
C PRO A 126 -13.47 4.71 5.31
N ARG A 127 -13.56 4.57 3.98
CA ARG A 127 -12.97 3.41 3.27
C ARG A 127 -11.46 3.41 3.37
N VAL A 128 -10.84 4.59 3.20
CA VAL A 128 -9.40 4.76 3.33
C VAL A 128 -8.96 4.49 4.77
N LEU A 129 -9.71 4.98 5.76
CA LEU A 129 -9.44 4.72 7.16
C LEU A 129 -9.52 3.23 7.49
N VAL A 130 -10.58 2.54 7.05
CA VAL A 130 -10.74 1.09 7.23
C VAL A 130 -9.61 0.34 6.54
N SER A 131 -9.24 0.71 5.31
CA SER A 131 -8.09 0.10 4.60
C SER A 131 -6.80 0.27 5.40
N GLY A 132 -6.48 1.47 5.88
CA GLY A 132 -5.29 1.72 6.70
C GLY A 132 -5.28 0.96 8.03
N ILE A 133 -6.41 0.92 8.75
CA ILE A 133 -6.54 0.17 10.00
C ILE A 133 -6.41 -1.34 9.76
N CYS A 134 -7.02 -1.86 8.69
CA CYS A 134 -6.87 -3.27 8.32
C CYS A 134 -5.41 -3.61 7.97
N ALA A 135 -4.70 -2.74 7.23
CA ALA A 135 -3.27 -2.93 6.94
C ALA A 135 -2.40 -2.87 8.20
N ALA A 136 -2.67 -1.96 9.13
CA ALA A 136 -1.96 -1.93 10.41
C ALA A 136 -2.25 -3.19 11.25
N GLY A 137 -3.53 -3.58 11.31
CA GLY A 137 -3.98 -4.79 12.00
C GLY A 137 -3.38 -6.06 11.44
N SER A 138 -3.15 -6.16 10.12
CA SER A 138 -2.55 -7.35 9.52
C SER A 138 -1.10 -7.53 9.97
N PHE A 139 -0.29 -6.47 9.94
CA PHE A 139 1.08 -6.52 10.45
C PHE A 139 1.13 -6.91 11.93
N LEU A 140 0.27 -6.31 12.76
CA LEU A 140 0.20 -6.62 14.18
C LEU A 140 -0.22 -8.08 14.44
N LEU A 141 -1.27 -8.56 13.76
CA LEU A 141 -1.74 -9.94 13.91
C LEU A 141 -0.66 -10.95 13.54
N VAL A 142 0.03 -10.76 12.40
CA VAL A 142 1.08 -11.69 11.97
C VAL A 142 2.30 -11.59 12.87
N ALA A 143 2.71 -10.39 13.26
CA ALA A 143 3.88 -10.19 14.13
C ALA A 143 3.73 -10.88 15.49
N PHE A 144 2.53 -10.88 16.08
CA PHE A 144 2.25 -11.52 17.38
C PHE A 144 1.58 -12.90 17.25
N SER A 145 1.60 -13.51 16.05
CA SER A 145 0.92 -14.78 15.82
C SER A 145 1.66 -15.97 16.45
N HIS A 146 0.96 -16.70 17.32
CA HIS A 146 1.42 -17.97 17.90
C HIS A 146 0.79 -19.21 17.26
N SER A 147 -0.13 -19.00 16.31
CA SER A 147 -0.78 -20.09 15.57
C SER A 147 -0.94 -19.73 14.10
N VAL A 148 -0.89 -20.75 13.24
CA VAL A 148 -1.08 -20.60 11.78
C VAL A 148 -2.41 -19.91 11.46
N GLY A 149 -3.48 -20.23 12.21
CA GLY A 149 -4.78 -19.59 12.03
C GLY A 149 -4.72 -18.07 12.25
N THR A 150 -4.07 -17.62 13.33
CA THR A 150 -3.91 -16.17 13.59
C THR A 150 -3.05 -15.47 12.53
N SER A 151 -1.99 -16.12 12.03
CA SER A 151 -1.20 -15.59 10.93
C SER A 151 -2.04 -15.47 9.64
N LEU A 152 -2.82 -16.49 9.30
CA LEU A 152 -3.72 -16.47 8.14
C LEU A 152 -4.80 -15.40 8.25
N CYS A 153 -5.36 -15.16 9.44
CA CYS A 153 -6.28 -14.05 9.67
C CYS A 153 -5.62 -12.70 9.35
N GLY A 154 -4.35 -12.53 9.73
CA GLY A 154 -3.57 -11.34 9.36
C GLY A 154 -3.39 -11.21 7.85
N VAL A 155 -3.05 -12.29 7.14
CA VAL A 155 -2.93 -12.32 5.68
C VAL A 155 -4.25 -11.93 5.00
N VAL A 156 -5.36 -12.52 5.43
CA VAL A 156 -6.70 -12.17 4.92
C VAL A 156 -7.01 -10.69 5.16
N LEU A 157 -6.64 -10.14 6.32
CA LEU A 157 -6.84 -8.73 6.64
C LEU A 157 -6.00 -7.80 5.75
N ALA A 158 -4.78 -8.21 5.39
CA ALA A 158 -3.95 -7.51 4.41
C ALA A 158 -4.60 -7.50 3.02
N SER A 159 -5.15 -8.64 2.59
CA SER A 159 -5.89 -8.76 1.33
C SER A 159 -7.14 -7.86 1.32
N ILE A 160 -7.93 -7.86 2.41
CA ILE A 160 -9.11 -7.00 2.53
C ILE A 160 -8.72 -5.52 2.43
N SER A 161 -7.65 -5.11 3.13
CA SER A 161 -7.12 -3.75 3.09
C SER A 161 -6.75 -3.33 1.67
N SER A 162 -5.96 -4.16 0.97
CA SER A 162 -5.50 -3.88 -0.40
C SER A 162 -6.66 -3.82 -1.39
N GLY A 163 -7.61 -4.75 -1.33
CA GLY A 163 -8.77 -4.77 -2.21
C GLY A 163 -9.70 -3.56 -1.99
N LEU A 164 -9.99 -3.21 -0.74
CA LEU A 164 -10.82 -2.05 -0.42
C LEU A 164 -10.15 -0.73 -0.85
N GLY A 165 -8.85 -0.61 -0.58
CA GLY A 165 -8.10 0.58 -0.94
C GLY A 165 -7.91 0.71 -2.45
N GLU A 166 -7.64 -0.37 -3.19
CA GLU A 166 -7.55 -0.34 -4.66
C GLU A 166 -8.83 0.21 -5.30
N VAL A 167 -9.98 -0.34 -4.93
CA VAL A 167 -11.30 0.11 -5.42
C VAL A 167 -11.52 1.59 -5.10
N THR A 168 -11.17 1.99 -3.89
CA THR A 168 -11.35 3.36 -3.39
C THR A 168 -10.45 4.35 -4.14
N PHE A 169 -9.16 4.05 -4.27
CA PHE A 169 -8.18 4.94 -4.89
C PHE A 169 -8.36 5.02 -6.40
N LEU A 170 -8.65 3.90 -7.08
CA LEU A 170 -8.97 3.93 -8.50
C LEU A 170 -10.23 4.77 -8.77
N SER A 171 -11.26 4.63 -7.94
CA SER A 171 -12.47 5.45 -8.06
C SER A 171 -12.18 6.94 -7.80
N LEU A 172 -11.28 7.24 -6.84
CA LEU A 172 -10.84 8.60 -6.54
C LEU A 172 -10.10 9.25 -7.73
N THR A 173 -9.33 8.48 -8.53
CA THR A 173 -8.60 9.04 -9.69
C THR A 173 -9.51 9.75 -10.70
N ALA A 174 -10.80 9.41 -10.76
CA ALA A 174 -11.76 10.04 -11.67
C ALA A 174 -11.96 11.54 -11.39
N PHE A 175 -11.67 12.00 -10.17
CA PHE A 175 -11.77 13.41 -9.78
C PHE A 175 -10.46 14.19 -9.98
N TYR A 176 -9.40 13.54 -10.43
CA TYR A 176 -8.05 14.10 -10.54
C TYR A 176 -7.54 14.09 -11.99
N PRO A 177 -6.47 14.86 -12.30
CA PRO A 177 -5.88 14.85 -13.63
C PRO A 177 -5.44 13.44 -14.05
N ARG A 178 -5.67 13.06 -15.31
CA ARG A 178 -5.40 11.70 -15.83
C ARG A 178 -4.00 11.15 -15.54
N ALA A 179 -3.01 12.04 -15.37
CA ALA A 179 -1.65 11.67 -14.99
C ALA A 179 -1.60 10.82 -13.70
N VAL A 180 -2.49 11.06 -12.73
CA VAL A 180 -2.46 10.34 -11.44
C VAL A 180 -2.68 8.84 -11.58
N ILE A 181 -3.40 8.39 -12.61
CA ILE A 181 -3.66 6.96 -12.85
C ILE A 181 -2.35 6.22 -13.16
N SER A 182 -1.49 6.83 -13.99
CA SER A 182 -0.19 6.27 -14.33
C SER A 182 0.74 6.23 -13.12
N TRP A 183 0.72 7.28 -12.29
CA TRP A 183 1.52 7.34 -11.06
C TRP A 183 1.03 6.36 -10.00
N TRP A 184 -0.28 6.20 -9.84
CA TRP A 184 -0.86 5.18 -8.98
C TRP A 184 -0.45 3.77 -9.42
N SER A 185 -0.57 3.48 -10.72
CA SER A 185 -0.14 2.19 -11.30
C SER A 185 1.35 1.94 -11.10
N SER A 186 2.19 2.97 -11.29
CA SER A 186 3.63 2.91 -11.02
C SER A 186 3.92 2.65 -9.53
N GLY A 187 3.20 3.31 -8.62
CA GLY A 187 3.31 3.07 -7.18
C GLY A 187 2.98 1.63 -6.81
N THR A 188 1.92 1.06 -7.38
CA THR A 188 1.55 -0.36 -7.21
C THR A 188 2.65 -1.30 -7.71
N GLY A 189 3.27 -1.02 -8.87
CA GLY A 189 4.43 -1.76 -9.33
C GLY A 189 5.63 -1.65 -8.38
N GLY A 190 5.86 -0.43 -7.87
CA GLY A 190 6.85 -0.15 -6.84
C GLY A 190 6.62 -0.93 -5.54
N ALA A 191 5.36 -1.18 -5.16
CA ALA A 191 5.03 -1.97 -3.97
C ALA A 191 5.53 -3.42 -4.07
N GLY A 192 5.43 -4.02 -5.26
CA GLY A 192 5.98 -5.36 -5.52
C GLY A 192 7.48 -5.43 -5.25
N LEU A 193 8.23 -4.47 -5.79
CA LEU A 193 9.69 -4.43 -5.64
C LEU A 193 10.09 -4.02 -4.21
N LEU A 194 9.59 -2.88 -3.73
CA LEU A 194 9.97 -2.32 -2.43
C LEU A 194 9.44 -3.17 -1.28
N GLY A 195 8.26 -3.77 -1.37
CA GLY A 195 7.73 -4.68 -0.35
C GLY A 195 8.60 -5.92 -0.19
N ALA A 196 8.92 -6.60 -1.30
CA ALA A 196 9.75 -7.80 -1.26
C ALA A 196 11.19 -7.50 -0.81
N LEU A 197 11.81 -6.47 -1.38
CA LEU A 197 13.17 -6.08 -1.03
C LEU A 197 13.29 -5.56 0.40
N SER A 198 12.29 -4.82 0.90
CA SER A 198 12.35 -4.31 2.27
C SER A 198 12.22 -5.43 3.30
N TYR A 199 11.29 -6.37 3.10
CA TYR A 199 11.15 -7.53 3.98
C TYR A 199 12.42 -8.37 3.99
N LEU A 200 12.91 -8.77 2.80
CA LEU A 200 14.13 -9.55 2.67
C LEU A 200 15.36 -8.79 3.19
N GLY A 201 15.49 -7.50 2.87
CA GLY A 201 16.62 -6.68 3.29
C GLY A 201 16.72 -6.56 4.80
N LEU A 202 15.59 -6.37 5.49
CA LEU A 202 15.55 -6.29 6.96
C LEU A 202 15.82 -7.64 7.62
N THR A 203 15.28 -8.74 7.08
CA THR A 203 15.57 -10.07 7.63
C THR A 203 17.03 -10.48 7.39
N GLN A 204 17.61 -10.15 6.22
CA GLN A 204 19.04 -10.36 5.93
C GLN A 204 19.96 -9.47 6.77
N ALA A 205 19.49 -8.27 7.17
CA ALA A 205 20.19 -7.42 8.12
C ALA A 205 20.15 -7.95 9.56
N GLY A 206 19.49 -9.09 9.81
CA GLY A 206 19.45 -9.77 11.10
C GLY A 206 18.23 -9.45 11.96
N LEU A 207 17.23 -8.71 11.46
CA LEU A 207 15.98 -8.52 12.18
C LEU A 207 15.15 -9.79 12.14
N SER A 208 14.53 -10.15 13.27
CA SER A 208 13.56 -11.24 13.27
C SER A 208 12.32 -10.86 12.46
N PRO A 209 11.61 -11.83 11.85
CA PRO A 209 10.39 -11.57 11.07
C PRO A 209 9.35 -10.73 11.82
N GLN A 210 9.21 -10.94 13.13
CA GLN A 210 8.34 -10.14 13.99
C GLN A 210 8.74 -8.66 14.01
N HIS A 211 10.01 -8.35 14.29
CA HIS A 211 10.49 -6.96 14.32
C HIS A 211 10.43 -6.31 12.93
N THR A 212 10.70 -7.07 11.87
CA THR A 212 10.55 -6.61 10.50
C THR A 212 9.09 -6.19 10.23
N LEU A 213 8.10 -7.02 10.55
CA LEU A 213 6.68 -6.68 10.36
C LEU A 213 6.24 -5.48 11.19
N LEU A 214 6.72 -5.36 12.45
CA LEU A 214 6.43 -4.20 13.29
C LEU A 214 7.03 -2.90 12.74
N SER A 215 8.23 -2.95 12.15
CA SER A 215 8.84 -1.78 11.51
C SER A 215 8.03 -1.27 10.32
N MET A 216 7.31 -2.16 9.62
CA MET A 216 6.47 -1.82 8.47
C MET A 216 5.16 -1.11 8.84
N LEU A 217 4.85 -0.94 10.12
CA LEU A 217 3.65 -0.23 10.59
C LEU A 217 3.66 1.27 10.17
N GLY A 218 4.82 1.81 9.82
CA GLY A 218 4.92 3.14 9.22
C GLY A 218 4.22 3.26 7.86
N VAL A 219 4.06 2.16 7.11
CA VAL A 219 3.45 2.17 5.78
C VAL A 219 1.95 2.46 5.80
N PRO A 220 1.11 1.80 6.62
CA PRO A 220 -0.30 2.18 6.74
C PRO A 220 -0.48 3.60 7.30
N ALA A 221 0.42 4.07 8.17
CA ALA A 221 0.41 5.47 8.61
C ALA A 221 0.70 6.44 7.45
N LEU A 222 1.68 6.11 6.60
CA LEU A 222 2.02 6.88 5.41
C LEU A 222 0.87 6.88 4.37
N LEU A 223 0.15 5.77 4.22
CA LEU A 223 -1.06 5.69 3.39
C LEU A 223 -2.11 6.70 3.87
N LEU A 224 -2.41 6.70 5.17
CA LEU A 224 -3.40 7.62 5.74
C LEU A 224 -2.95 9.08 5.62
N ALA A 225 -1.68 9.37 5.93
CA ALA A 225 -1.11 10.70 5.78
C ALA A 225 -1.17 11.20 4.32
N SER A 226 -0.86 10.33 3.35
CA SER A 226 -0.95 10.68 1.93
C SER A 226 -2.37 11.10 1.55
N TYR A 227 -3.39 10.34 1.96
CA TYR A 227 -4.78 10.69 1.66
C TYR A 227 -5.24 11.98 2.35
N PHE A 228 -5.05 12.08 3.67
CA PHE A 228 -5.61 13.18 4.48
C PHE A 228 -4.82 14.48 4.39
N CYS A 229 -3.52 14.43 4.06
CA CYS A 229 -2.67 15.63 4.00
C CYS A 229 -2.32 16.08 2.57
N LEU A 230 -2.35 15.19 1.57
CA LEU A 230 -1.99 15.55 0.18
C LEU A 230 -3.21 15.67 -0.76
N LEU A 231 -4.26 14.89 -0.51
CA LEU A 231 -5.40 14.71 -1.41
C LEU A 231 -6.75 15.17 -0.83
N THR A 232 -6.77 15.59 0.43
CA THR A 232 -7.94 16.24 1.05
C THR A 232 -7.60 17.71 1.24
#